data_AF-A0A927UC57-F1
#
_entry.id   AF-A0A927UC57-F1
#
_cell.length_a   1.000
_cell.length_b   1.000
_cell.length_c   1.000
_cell.angle_alpha   90.00
_cell.angle_beta   90.00
_cell.angle_gamma   90.00
#
_symmetry.space_group_name_H-M   'P 1'
#
loop_
_entity.id
_entity.type
_entity.pdbx_description
1 polymer ?
#
loop_
_entity_poly.entity_id
_entity_poly.type
_entity_poly.pdbx_seq_one_letter_code
_entity_poly.pdbx_strand_id
1 'polypeptide(L)' 'METWYYVVDSIDGDYANLKRTDIESDELKLVARALLPADIEEGSTLKYELMQYFLFKDN' A
#
# COMPACT_ATOMS: atom_id res chain seq x y z
N MET A 1 8.97 16.80 1.65
CA MET A 1 9.12 15.37 1.28
C MET A 1 7.72 14.85 1.03
N GLU A 2 7.46 14.24 -0.12
CA GLU A 2 6.12 13.75 -0.44
C GLU A 2 5.88 12.42 0.27
N THR A 3 4.85 12.39 1.10
CA THR A 3 4.33 11.18 1.76
C THR A 3 3.00 10.84 1.12
N TRP A 4 2.81 9.58 0.75
CA TRP A 4 1.51 9.09 0.27
C TRP A 4 1.01 7.98 1.19
N TYR A 5 -0.30 7.90 1.32
CA TYR A 5 -0.95 6.89 2.14
C TYR A 5 -1.80 6.00 1.25
N TYR A 6 -1.58 4.70 1.37
CA TYR A 6 -2.27 3.69 0.60
C TYR A 6 -2.98 2.73 1.53
N VAL A 7 -4.05 2.13 1.03
CA VAL A 7 -4.64 0.92 1.61
C VAL A 7 -4.48 -0.20 0.59
N VAL A 8 -4.17 -1.40 1.05
CA VAL A 8 -4.19 -2.60 0.21
C VAL A 8 -5.64 -2.94 -0.09
N ASP A 9 -6.07 -2.72 -1.32
CA ASP A 9 -7.44 -2.98 -1.77
C ASP A 9 -7.67 -4.48 -1.99
N SER A 10 -6.73 -5.14 -2.67
CA SER A 10 -6.77 -6.58 -2.98
C SER A 10 -5.37 -7.14 -3.21
N ILE A 11 -5.20 -8.45 -2.97
CA ILE A 11 -3.95 -9.17 -3.24
C ILE A 11 -4.23 -10.32 -4.22
N ASP A 12 -3.56 -10.31 -5.37
CA ASP A 12 -3.63 -11.37 -6.38
C ASP A 12 -2.24 -11.96 -6.63
N GLY A 13 -1.99 -13.15 -6.07
CA GLY A 13 -0.72 -13.86 -6.21
C GLY A 13 0.48 -13.05 -5.70
N ASP A 14 1.36 -12.65 -6.62
CA ASP A 14 2.57 -11.86 -6.36
C ASP A 14 2.34 -10.34 -6.46
N TYR A 15 1.11 -9.90 -6.72
CA TYR A 15 0.76 -8.49 -6.88
C TYR A 15 -0.27 -8.04 -5.84
N ALA A 16 -0.24 -6.75 -5.50
CA ALA A 16 -1.20 -6.09 -4.65
C ALA A 16 -1.71 -4.82 -5.33
N ASN A 17 -3.01 -4.57 -5.24
CA ASN A 17 -3.63 -3.32 -5.64
C ASN A 17 -3.66 -2.37 -4.46
N LEU A 18 -3.06 -1.20 -4.61
CA LEU A 18 -3.02 -0.16 -3.60
C LEU A 18 -3.96 0.97 -3.99
N LYS A 19 -4.93 1.30 -3.14
CA LYS A 19 -5.77 2.48 -3.29
C LYS A 19 -5.19 3.63 -2.49
N ARG A 20 -5.05 4.80 -3.11
CA ARG A 20 -4.56 5.99 -2.43
C ARG A 20 -5.65 6.56 -1.52
N THR A 21 -5.28 6.94 -0.29
CA THR A 21 -6.21 7.36 0.77
C THR A 21 -6.07 8.84 1.14
N ASP A 22 -4.95 9.47 0.77
CA ASP A 22 -4.73 10.90 1.02
C ASP A 22 -5.45 11.82 0.03
N ILE A 23 -5.96 11.27 -1.08
CA ILE A 23 -6.79 11.97 -2.06
C ILE A 23 -7.99 11.09 -2.42
N GLU A 24 -9.08 11.72 -2.87
CA GLU A 24 -10.20 10.99 -3.47
C GLU A 24 -9.79 10.51 -4.87
N SER A 25 -9.40 9.24 -4.96
CA SER A 25 -9.02 8.60 -6.22
C SER A 25 -9.50 7.14 -6.22
N ASP A 26 -10.08 6.73 -7.33
CA ASP A 26 -10.45 5.34 -7.60
C ASP A 26 -9.38 4.59 -8.40
N GLU A 27 -8.22 5.22 -8.64
CA GLU A 27 -7.10 4.55 -9.29
C GLU A 27 -6.43 3.57 -8.33
N LEU A 28 -6.36 2.32 -8.78
CA LEU A 28 -5.61 1.26 -8.11
C LEU A 28 -4.19 1.21 -8.67
N LYS A 29 -3.21 1.26 -7.78
CA LYS A 29 -1.80 1.10 -8.12
C LYS A 29 -1.39 -0.36 -7.93
N LEU A 30 -1.09 -1.04 -9.03
CA LEU A 30 -0.55 -2.39 -9.00
C LEU A 30 0.92 -2.36 -8.55
N VAL A 31 1.26 -3.09 -7.48
CA VAL A 31 2.61 -3.18 -6.93
C VAL A 31 2.96 -4.64 -6.65
N ALA A 32 4.20 -5.05 -6.99
CA ALA A 32 4.67 -6.39 -6.66
C ALA A 32 4.88 -6.54 -5.14
N ARG A 33 4.40 -7.65 -4.56
CA ARG A 33 4.51 -7.96 -3.12
C ARG A 33 5.96 -8.01 -2.64
N ALA A 34 6.90 -8.35 -3.51
CA ALA A 34 8.33 -8.34 -3.20
C ALA A 34 8.87 -6.94 -2.80
N LEU A 35 8.18 -5.86 -3.18
CA LEU A 35 8.51 -4.48 -2.79
C LEU A 35 7.79 -4.02 -1.53
N LEU A 36 6.85 -4.83 -1.04
CA LEU A 36 6.00 -4.51 0.11
C LEU A 36 6.47 -5.28 1.35
N PRO A 37 6.10 -4.83 2.55
CA PRO A 37 6.32 -5.59 3.77
C PRO A 37 5.71 -6.99 3.68
N ALA A 38 6.35 -8.01 4.27
CA ALA A 38 5.86 -9.39 4.20
C ALA A 38 4.52 -9.60 4.92
N ASP A 39 4.22 -8.75 5.91
CA ASP A 39 3.03 -8.76 6.76
C ASP A 39 1.82 -8.01 6.16
N ILE A 40 1.83 -7.66 4.87
CA ILE A 40 0.65 -6.99 4.27
C ILE A 40 -0.53 -7.95 4.13
N GLU A 41 -1.72 -7.43 4.39
CA GLU A 41 -3.01 -8.09 4.21
C GLU A 41 -3.98 -7.14 3.50
N GLU A 42 -5.07 -7.65 2.94
CA GLU A 42 -6.14 -6.80 2.40
C GLU A 42 -6.72 -5.90 3.51
N GLY A 43 -6.88 -4.61 3.21
CA GLY A 43 -7.22 -3.58 4.19
C GLY A 43 -6.03 -3.01 4.98
N SER A 44 -4.81 -3.53 4.79
CA SER A 44 -3.61 -2.98 5.44
C SER A 44 -3.33 -1.56 4.98
N THR A 45 -2.95 -0.68 5.92
CA THR A 45 -2.55 0.69 5.61
C THR A 45 -1.04 0.77 5.41
N LEU A 46 -0.62 1.38 4.30
CA LEU A 46 0.76 1.56 3.91
C LEU A 46 1.09 3.04 3.81
N LYS A 47 2.24 3.44 4.34
CA LYS A 47 2.84 4.75 4.09
C LYS A 47 3.96 4.59 3.08
N TYR A 48 3.91 5.36 2.00
CA TYR A 48 5.01 5.48 1.07
C TYR A 48 5.79 6.77 1.32
N GLU A 49 7.09 6.62 1.61
CA GLU A 49 8.00 7.74 1.85
C GLU A 49 9.42 7.32 1.47
N LEU A 50 10.20 8.22 0.87
CA LEU A 50 11.60 7.95 0.47
C LEU A 50 11.78 6.67 -0.37
N MET A 51 10.86 6.41 -1.30
CA MET A 51 10.85 5.23 -2.17
C MET A 51 10.69 3.89 -1.43
N GLN A 52 10.16 3.91 -0.21
CA GLN A 52 9.91 2.72 0.60
C GLN A 52 8.48 2.68 1.12
N TYR A 53 7.93 1.47 1.26
CA TYR A 53 6.61 1.23 1.86
C TYR A 53 6.76 0.77 3.31
N PHE A 54 6.02 1.40 4.19
CA PHE A 54 5.97 1.09 5.62
C PHE A 54 4.57 0.65 5.99
N LEU A 55 4.45 -0.51 6.63
CA LEU A 55 3.19 -1.00 7.16
C LEU A 55 2.83 -0.24 8.44
N PHE A 56 1.64 0.34 8.48
CA PHE A 56 1.05 0.86 9.72
C PHE A 56 0.29 -0.29 10.40
N LYS A 57 0.84 -0.82 11.51
CA LYS A 57 0.09 -1.68 12.44
C LYS A 57 -0.35 -0.80 13.61
N ASP A 58 -1.66 -0.59 13.77
CA ASP A 58 -2.22 -0.15 15.05
C ASP A 58 -1.99 -1.29 16.05
N ASN A 59 -1.25 -1.00 17.12
CA ASN A 59 -0.84 -1.97 18.14
C ASN A 59 -1.92 -2.15 19.21
#